data_AF-A0A429EFF3-F1
#
_entry.id   AF-A0A429EFF3-F1
#
_cell.length_a   1.000
_cell.length_b   1.000
_cell.length_c   1.000
_cell.angle_alpha   90.00
_cell.angle_beta   90.00
_cell.angle_gamma   90.00
#
_symmetry.space_group_name_H-M   'P 1'
#
loop_
_entity.id
_entity.type
_entity.pdbx_description
1 polymer ?
#
loop_
_entity_poly.entity_id
_entity_poly.type
_entity_poly.pdbx_seq_one_letter_code
_entity_poly.pdbx_strand_id
1 'polypeptide(L)'
;MTTAQEPFGAKEQDELWSLVSNLVTNFCPVDWSQVMITYRAVGDYTELSVMVRRATDGGLNLWTPRPELAGLLSRLRAGMYRPGRGTWSETTAHVHLDSRIESTYVWDQEPSWDGEPPASAFVRELADFPRDAGMVPDWLADRAGRAAVATLAGHSDADIAAKEALAAASQAAIELELDTSRYRIGEVADGAWCLVPEEGRWAVFWAQGEDHFARAEFATAWEAARYFTGHLYLNRPAFRDELPPDAKRPTSAWPIQPMSDDGGLSLYEGKRLVTLPPGTEMDRYGDPSGNTLFAARTEFTHRSHKAERAEREYHVYRLVRPVRAITGTAVAWYEQAGGGTAYVLARSVADLLADGSLVEIPQATTQPPPPRS
;
A
#
# COMPACT_ATOMS: atom_id res chain seq x y z
N MET A 1 -14.63 12.11 8.97
CA MET A 1 -13.49 13.01 9.18
C MET A 1 -13.93 14.10 10.14
N THR A 2 -13.57 13.97 11.40
CA THR A 2 -13.75 15.03 12.40
C THR A 2 -12.88 16.19 11.94
N THR A 3 -13.49 17.28 11.48
CA THR A 3 -12.80 18.57 11.28
C THR A 3 -11.96 18.84 12.53
N ALA A 4 -10.67 19.16 12.35
CA ALA A 4 -9.71 19.37 13.43
C ALA A 4 -10.22 20.49 14.37
N GLN A 5 -10.99 20.09 15.38
CA GLN A 5 -11.43 20.94 16.47
C GLN A 5 -10.23 21.07 17.42
N GLU A 6 -9.96 22.30 17.87
CA GLU A 6 -8.90 22.51 18.85
C GLU A 6 -9.17 21.63 20.09
N PRO A 7 -8.12 20.98 20.65
CA PRO A 7 -8.27 20.19 21.86
C PRO A 7 -8.87 21.04 22.99
N PHE A 8 -9.76 20.46 23.78
CA PHE A 8 -10.39 21.12 24.91
C PHE A 8 -9.35 21.68 25.88
N GLY A 9 -9.51 22.97 26.21
CA GLY A 9 -8.81 23.61 27.30
C GLY A 9 -9.35 23.16 28.66
N ALA A 10 -8.78 23.71 29.74
CA ALA A 10 -9.21 23.38 31.10
C ALA A 10 -10.70 23.71 31.33
N LYS A 11 -11.18 24.82 30.77
CA LYS A 11 -12.55 25.30 30.96
C LYS A 11 -13.59 24.32 30.37
N GLU A 12 -13.38 23.87 29.13
CA GLU A 12 -14.30 22.93 28.47
C GLU A 12 -14.31 21.56 29.19
N GLN A 13 -13.16 21.14 29.71
CA GLN A 13 -13.06 19.94 30.54
C GLN A 13 -13.83 20.10 31.86
N ASP A 14 -13.66 21.23 32.55
CA ASP A 14 -14.34 21.56 33.81
C ASP A 14 -15.86 21.65 33.63
N GLU A 15 -16.33 22.19 32.51
CA GLU A 15 -17.76 22.24 32.16
C GLU A 15 -18.36 20.82 32.03
N LEU A 16 -17.66 19.91 31.36
CA LEU A 16 -18.11 18.51 31.25
C LEU A 16 -18.08 17.78 32.59
N TRP A 17 -17.03 17.98 33.41
CA TRP A 17 -16.98 17.41 34.75
C TRP A 17 -18.06 17.98 35.67
N SER A 18 -18.41 19.25 35.53
CA SER A 18 -19.52 19.86 36.26
C SER A 18 -20.86 19.21 35.90
N LEU A 19 -21.09 18.92 34.61
CA LEU A 19 -22.27 18.18 34.16
C LEU A 19 -22.29 16.74 34.70
N VAL A 20 -21.14 16.07 34.74
CA VAL A 20 -20.98 14.74 35.37
C VAL A 20 -21.32 14.82 36.86
N SER A 21 -20.77 15.79 37.60
CA SER A 21 -21.05 16.02 39.02
C SER A 21 -22.54 16.17 39.28
N ASN A 22 -23.19 17.04 38.50
CA ASN A 22 -24.62 17.31 38.61
C ASN A 22 -25.45 16.06 38.33
N LEU A 23 -25.08 15.27 37.32
CA LEU A 23 -25.77 14.02 37.00
C LEU A 23 -25.61 12.99 38.12
N VAL A 24 -24.43 12.89 38.72
CA VAL A 24 -24.19 12.00 39.86
C VAL A 24 -25.00 12.46 41.06
N THR A 25 -24.81 13.70 41.52
CA THR A 25 -25.45 14.23 42.73
C THR A 25 -26.98 14.20 42.67
N ASN A 26 -27.59 14.38 41.49
CA ASN A 26 -29.04 14.38 41.33
C ASN A 26 -29.68 12.98 41.29
N PHE A 27 -28.93 11.94 40.91
CA PHE A 27 -29.49 10.61 40.66
C PHE A 27 -28.84 9.49 41.49
N CYS A 28 -27.77 9.78 42.23
CA CYS A 28 -27.15 8.84 43.16
C CYS A 28 -28.15 8.44 44.28
N PRO A 29 -28.12 7.19 44.77
CA PRO A 29 -28.93 6.78 45.92
C PRO A 29 -28.70 7.67 47.15
N VAL A 30 -29.71 7.85 48.00
CA VAL A 30 -29.68 8.82 49.12
C VAL A 30 -28.55 8.59 50.12
N ASP A 31 -28.17 7.33 50.40
CA ASP A 31 -27.09 6.97 51.32
C ASP A 31 -25.75 6.84 50.58
N TRP A 32 -25.05 7.95 50.37
CA TRP A 32 -23.75 7.97 49.72
C TRP A 32 -22.80 9.01 50.31
N SER A 33 -21.49 8.71 50.28
CA SER A 33 -20.41 9.62 50.65
C SER A 33 -19.43 9.89 49.51
N GLN A 34 -19.32 8.96 48.57
CA GLN A 34 -18.41 9.05 47.42
C GLN A 34 -18.93 8.18 46.28
N VAL A 35 -18.77 8.65 45.05
CA VAL A 35 -19.01 7.88 43.82
C VAL A 35 -17.69 7.72 43.08
N MET A 36 -17.35 6.49 42.72
CA MET A 36 -16.15 6.11 42.00
C MET A 36 -16.57 5.70 40.58
N ILE A 37 -16.09 6.41 39.57
CA ILE A 37 -16.39 6.17 38.17
C ILE A 37 -15.13 5.64 37.52
N THR A 38 -15.21 4.48 36.88
CA THR A 38 -14.18 3.96 35.99
C THR A 38 -14.78 3.84 34.60
N TYR A 39 -14.22 4.56 33.64
CA TYR A 39 -14.65 4.56 32.26
C TYR A 39 -13.48 4.21 31.35
N ARG A 40 -13.66 3.17 30.53
CA ARG A 40 -12.68 2.68 29.56
C ARG A 40 -13.28 2.72 28.18
N ALA A 41 -12.49 3.12 27.18
CA ALA A 41 -12.95 3.20 25.81
C ALA A 41 -11.83 2.98 24.79
N VAL A 42 -12.17 2.24 23.74
CA VAL A 42 -11.34 2.06 22.55
C VAL A 42 -12.26 2.02 21.33
N GLY A 43 -12.11 2.95 20.39
CA GLY A 43 -13.03 3.09 19.26
C GLY A 43 -14.47 3.27 19.73
N ASP A 44 -15.35 2.34 19.33
CA ASP A 44 -16.77 2.28 19.71
C ASP A 44 -17.07 1.33 20.87
N TYR A 45 -16.06 0.63 21.41
CA TYR A 45 -16.21 -0.21 22.60
C TYR A 45 -16.02 0.63 23.86
N THR A 46 -16.97 0.53 24.81
CA THR A 46 -16.94 1.28 26.06
C THR A 46 -17.35 0.41 27.25
N GLU A 47 -16.69 0.62 28.38
CA GLU A 47 -17.04 0.06 29.69
C GLU A 47 -17.23 1.20 30.67
N LEU A 48 -18.30 1.15 31.46
CA LEU A 48 -18.58 2.12 32.52
C LEU A 48 -18.98 1.37 33.78
N SER A 49 -18.09 1.39 34.78
CA SER A 49 -18.35 0.87 36.11
C SER A 49 -18.45 2.02 37.08
N VAL A 50 -19.55 2.06 37.86
CA VAL A 50 -19.78 3.10 38.85
C VAL A 50 -20.07 2.46 40.20
N MET A 51 -19.20 2.71 41.17
CA MET A 51 -19.35 2.23 42.54
C MET A 51 -19.76 3.40 43.43
N VAL A 52 -20.75 3.17 44.30
CA VAL A 52 -21.19 4.13 45.31
C VAL A 52 -20.77 3.63 46.68
N ARG A 53 -20.05 4.48 47.41
CA ARG A 53 -19.72 4.26 48.82
C ARG A 53 -20.84 4.80 49.69
N ARG A 54 -21.45 3.96 50.52
CA ARG A 54 -22.48 4.37 51.48
C ARG A 54 -21.90 5.25 52.58
N ALA A 55 -22.65 6.25 53.01
CA ALA A 55 -22.26 7.11 54.12
C ALA A 55 -22.45 6.42 55.48
N THR A 56 -23.44 5.52 55.58
CA THR A 56 -23.80 4.84 56.84
C THR A 56 -22.74 3.85 57.35
N ASP A 57 -22.19 3.01 56.46
CA ASP A 57 -21.27 1.92 56.84
C ASP A 57 -20.02 1.82 55.97
N GLY A 58 -19.87 2.70 54.95
CA GLY A 58 -18.73 2.70 54.05
C GLY A 58 -18.72 1.56 53.02
N GLY A 59 -19.79 0.76 52.93
CA GLY A 59 -19.91 -0.33 51.95
C GLY A 59 -19.93 0.18 50.51
N LEU A 60 -19.34 -0.58 49.60
CA LEU A 60 -19.31 -0.28 48.16
C LEU A 60 -20.38 -1.09 47.42
N ASN A 61 -21.24 -0.39 46.68
CA ASN A 61 -22.26 -1.01 45.84
C ASN A 61 -22.07 -0.59 44.39
N LEU A 62 -22.27 -1.52 43.46
CA LEU A 62 -22.41 -1.18 42.05
C LEU A 62 -23.70 -0.37 41.86
N TRP A 63 -23.59 0.74 41.13
CA TRP A 63 -24.70 1.60 40.78
C TRP A 63 -24.81 1.71 39.26
N THR A 64 -26.03 1.58 38.74
CA THR A 64 -26.32 1.84 37.33
C THR A 64 -26.65 3.32 37.15
N PRO A 65 -25.74 4.13 36.58
CA PRO A 65 -25.97 5.54 36.38
C PRO A 65 -26.94 5.80 35.23
N ARG A 66 -27.33 7.07 35.09
CA ARG A 66 -28.04 7.58 33.93
C ARG A 66 -27.20 7.41 32.64
N PRO A 67 -27.77 6.94 31.51
CA PRO A 67 -27.00 6.67 30.28
C PRO A 67 -26.28 7.89 29.72
N GLU A 68 -26.75 9.10 30.05
CA GLU A 68 -26.14 10.38 29.71
C GLU A 68 -24.69 10.51 30.22
N LEU A 69 -24.32 9.78 31.29
CA LEU A 69 -22.98 9.81 31.88
C LEU A 69 -21.91 9.33 30.88
N ALA A 70 -22.15 8.21 30.20
CA ALA A 70 -21.23 7.68 29.20
C ALA A 70 -21.04 8.64 28.03
N GLY A 71 -22.11 9.33 27.62
CA GLY A 71 -22.06 10.34 26.56
C GLY A 71 -21.19 11.55 26.92
N LEU A 72 -21.27 12.03 28.17
CA LEU A 72 -20.42 13.13 28.66
C LEU A 72 -18.93 12.73 28.66
N LEU A 73 -18.62 11.53 29.14
CA LEU A 73 -17.25 11.01 29.18
C LEU A 73 -16.69 10.73 27.78
N SER A 74 -17.50 10.21 26.87
CA SER A 74 -17.13 10.06 25.46
C SER A 74 -16.85 11.41 24.79
N ARG A 75 -17.64 12.45 25.09
CA ARG A 75 -17.41 13.80 24.58
C ARG A 75 -16.13 14.41 25.15
N LEU A 76 -15.87 14.20 26.44
CA LEU A 76 -14.62 14.62 27.08
C LEU A 76 -13.41 13.95 26.41
N ARG A 77 -13.49 12.64 26.17
CA ARG A 77 -12.46 11.87 25.48
C ARG A 77 -12.16 12.39 24.09
N ALA A 78 -13.20 12.64 23.30
CA ALA A 78 -13.06 13.17 21.95
C ALA A 78 -12.46 14.58 21.95
N GLY A 79 -12.90 15.45 22.86
CA GLY A 79 -12.35 16.80 22.98
C GLY A 79 -10.91 16.85 23.52
N MET A 80 -10.47 15.84 24.27
CA MET A 80 -9.09 15.73 24.75
C MET A 80 -8.13 15.06 23.74
N TYR A 81 -8.62 14.69 22.55
CA TYR A 81 -7.77 14.21 21.46
C TYR A 81 -6.72 15.26 21.10
N ARG A 82 -5.48 14.78 20.94
CA ARG A 82 -4.36 15.60 20.47
C ARG A 82 -3.85 15.02 19.14
N PRO A 83 -3.81 15.81 18.05
CA PRO A 83 -3.26 15.37 16.77
C PRO A 83 -1.88 14.74 16.92
N GLY A 84 -1.68 13.57 16.29
CA GLY A 84 -0.44 12.79 16.36
C GLY A 84 -0.20 12.04 17.67
N ARG A 85 -0.90 12.39 18.76
CA ARG A 85 -0.76 11.75 20.08
C ARG A 85 -1.86 10.74 20.37
N GLY A 86 -3.07 10.97 19.86
CA GLY A 86 -4.27 10.23 20.22
C GLY A 86 -4.99 10.83 21.43
N THR A 87 -5.82 10.02 22.07
CA THR A 87 -6.55 10.35 23.30
C THR A 87 -6.33 9.27 24.37
N TRP A 88 -6.84 9.50 25.57
CA TRP A 88 -6.76 8.57 26.69
C TRP A 88 -7.71 7.36 26.50
N SER A 89 -7.34 6.22 27.09
CA SER A 89 -8.08 4.95 27.01
C SER A 89 -8.90 4.64 28.26
N GLU A 90 -8.52 5.21 29.41
CA GLU A 90 -9.25 5.07 30.68
C GLU A 90 -9.26 6.40 31.45
N THR A 91 -10.36 6.66 32.16
CA THR A 91 -10.42 7.66 33.23
C THR A 91 -11.03 7.07 34.49
N THR A 92 -10.43 7.40 35.63
CA THR A 92 -11.01 7.15 36.95
C THR A 92 -11.31 8.47 37.62
N ALA A 93 -12.54 8.62 38.12
CA ALA A 93 -12.99 9.83 38.81
C ALA A 93 -13.67 9.53 40.14
N HIS A 94 -13.46 10.40 41.11
CA HIS A 94 -14.09 10.38 42.42
C HIS A 94 -14.95 11.63 42.60
N VAL A 95 -16.26 11.44 42.79
CA VAL A 95 -17.20 12.51 43.09
C VAL A 95 -17.56 12.46 44.57
N HIS A 96 -17.38 13.57 45.28
CA HIS A 96 -17.67 13.71 46.70
C HIS A 96 -18.98 14.47 46.95
N LEU A 97 -19.52 14.36 48.16
CA LEU A 97 -20.78 15.02 48.55
C LEU A 97 -20.73 16.56 48.44
N ASP A 98 -19.55 17.16 48.62
CA ASP A 98 -19.30 18.59 48.44
C ASP A 98 -19.16 19.00 46.96
N SER A 99 -19.51 18.08 46.04
CA SER A 99 -19.36 18.22 44.58
C SER A 99 -17.92 18.35 44.09
N ARG A 100 -16.92 18.10 44.95
CA ARG A 100 -15.52 18.00 44.51
C ARG A 100 -15.34 16.79 43.62
N ILE A 101 -14.60 16.98 42.53
CA ILE A 101 -14.22 15.92 41.59
C ILE A 101 -12.70 15.82 41.52
N GLU A 102 -12.20 14.59 41.63
CA GLU A 102 -10.80 14.26 41.36
C GLU A 102 -10.79 13.25 40.22
N SER A 103 -10.10 13.54 39.11
CA SER A 103 -10.03 12.65 37.95
C SER A 103 -8.60 12.41 37.48
N THR A 104 -8.37 11.22 36.94
CA THR A 104 -7.10 10.78 36.37
C THR A 104 -7.33 10.11 35.02
N TYR A 105 -6.30 10.07 34.18
CA TYR A 105 -6.39 9.53 32.82
C TYR A 105 -5.20 8.60 32.52
N VAL A 106 -5.47 7.52 31.81
CA VAL A 106 -4.46 6.58 31.28
C VAL A 106 -4.40 6.74 29.77
N TRP A 107 -3.19 6.96 29.22
CA TRP A 107 -3.00 7.28 27.80
C TRP A 107 -2.37 6.15 26.99
N ASP A 108 -1.38 5.48 27.56
CA ASP A 108 -0.52 4.54 26.83
C ASP A 108 -0.55 3.12 27.39
N GLN A 109 -1.12 2.92 28.59
CA GLN A 109 -1.26 1.59 29.16
C GLN A 109 -2.57 0.97 28.68
N GLU A 110 -2.52 -0.32 28.39
CA GLU A 110 -3.71 -1.09 28.05
C GLU A 110 -4.66 -1.12 29.24
N PRO A 111 -5.93 -0.71 29.07
CA PRO A 111 -6.92 -0.84 30.14
C PRO A 111 -7.13 -2.30 30.53
N SER A 112 -7.40 -2.54 31.81
CA SER A 112 -7.83 -3.86 32.27
C SER A 112 -9.31 -4.06 31.92
N TRP A 113 -9.59 -4.48 30.70
CA TRP A 113 -10.95 -4.68 30.19
C TRP A 113 -11.71 -5.77 30.98
N ASP A 114 -12.98 -5.50 31.28
CA ASP A 114 -13.88 -6.48 31.90
C ASP A 114 -14.38 -7.50 30.86
N GLY A 115 -14.59 -7.06 29.61
CA GLY A 115 -14.91 -7.90 28.46
C GLY A 115 -13.88 -7.77 27.34
N GLU A 116 -13.80 -8.77 26.46
CA GLU A 116 -12.86 -8.76 25.34
C GLU A 116 -13.32 -7.76 24.25
N PRO A 117 -12.61 -6.64 23.99
CA PRO A 117 -13.00 -5.70 22.96
C PRO A 117 -12.78 -6.34 21.57
N PRO A 118 -13.70 -6.15 20.60
CA PRO A 118 -13.52 -6.69 19.26
C PRO A 118 -12.37 -6.01 18.52
N ALA A 119 -11.70 -6.73 17.61
CA ALA A 119 -10.59 -6.20 16.81
C ALA A 119 -10.95 -4.89 16.06
N SER A 120 -12.21 -4.76 15.61
CA SER A 120 -12.72 -3.57 14.93
C SER A 120 -12.65 -2.30 15.79
N ALA A 121 -12.74 -2.41 17.11
CA ALA A 121 -12.69 -1.29 18.03
C ALA A 121 -11.30 -0.63 18.04
N PHE A 122 -10.22 -1.44 18.02
CA PHE A 122 -8.85 -0.94 17.96
C PHE A 122 -8.51 -0.29 16.60
N VAL A 123 -9.05 -0.83 15.51
CA VAL A 123 -8.92 -0.23 14.17
C VAL A 123 -9.67 1.10 14.12
N ARG A 124 -10.89 1.16 14.66
CA ARG A 124 -11.67 2.39 14.76
C ARG A 124 -10.98 3.43 15.63
N GLU A 125 -10.35 3.03 16.73
CA GLU A 125 -9.56 3.92 17.59
C GLU A 125 -8.49 4.66 16.80
N LEU A 126 -7.73 3.96 15.95
CA LEU A 126 -6.70 4.58 15.11
C LEU A 126 -7.30 5.47 14.02
N ALA A 127 -8.49 5.12 13.49
CA ALA A 127 -9.17 5.92 12.47
C ALA A 127 -9.75 7.23 13.04
N ASP A 128 -10.34 7.17 14.23
CA ASP A 128 -11.02 8.31 14.87
C ASP A 128 -10.03 9.19 15.66
N PHE A 129 -9.00 8.58 16.26
CA PHE A 129 -7.95 9.26 17.02
C PHE A 129 -6.54 8.88 16.51
N PRO A 130 -6.17 9.29 15.27
CA PRO A 130 -4.88 8.97 14.68
C PRO A 130 -3.70 9.36 15.57
N ARG A 131 -2.73 8.45 15.67
CA ARG A 131 -1.46 8.64 16.38
C ARG A 131 -0.32 8.52 15.40
N ASP A 132 0.72 9.33 15.55
CA ASP A 132 1.96 9.18 14.78
C ASP A 132 2.56 7.80 15.02
N ALA A 133 3.32 7.28 14.07
CA ALA A 133 3.84 5.92 14.13
C ALA A 133 4.60 5.60 15.44
N GLY A 134 5.32 6.56 16.01
CA GLY A 134 6.02 6.40 17.30
C GLY A 134 5.15 6.62 18.55
N MET A 135 3.91 7.04 18.38
CA MET A 135 2.95 7.33 19.46
C MET A 135 1.84 6.28 19.58
N VAL A 136 1.82 5.28 18.70
CA VAL A 136 0.96 4.10 18.83
C VAL A 136 1.58 3.16 19.87
N PRO A 137 0.93 2.91 21.02
CA PRO A 137 1.45 1.95 22.00
C PRO A 137 1.48 0.53 21.44
N ASP A 138 2.45 -0.29 21.89
CA ASP A 138 2.64 -1.66 21.39
C ASP A 138 1.38 -2.52 21.51
N TRP A 139 0.67 -2.43 22.65
CA TRP A 139 -0.58 -3.18 22.84
C TRP A 139 -1.64 -2.81 21.80
N LEU A 140 -1.76 -1.52 21.46
CA LEU A 140 -2.74 -1.06 20.47
C LEU A 140 -2.33 -1.52 19.07
N ALA A 141 -1.03 -1.49 18.77
CA ALA A 141 -0.49 -1.98 17.50
C ALA A 141 -0.70 -3.49 17.33
N ASP A 142 -0.49 -4.27 18.39
CA ASP A 142 -0.68 -5.72 18.38
C ASP A 142 -2.16 -6.08 18.19
N ARG A 143 -3.07 -5.36 18.87
CA ARG A 143 -4.52 -5.58 18.80
C ARG A 143 -5.14 -5.12 17.47
N ALA A 144 -4.70 -3.98 16.92
CA ALA A 144 -5.18 -3.47 15.63
C ALA A 144 -4.53 -4.17 14.42
N GLY A 145 -3.29 -4.65 14.59
CA GLY A 145 -2.49 -5.28 13.56
C GLY A 145 -1.66 -4.30 12.74
N ARG A 146 -0.47 -4.76 12.30
CA ARG A 146 0.54 -3.96 11.58
C ARG A 146 0.00 -3.22 10.35
N ALA A 147 -0.87 -3.86 9.57
CA ALA A 147 -1.44 -3.25 8.37
C ALA A 147 -2.37 -2.07 8.69
N ALA A 148 -3.19 -2.19 9.75
CA ALA A 148 -4.04 -1.10 10.20
C ALA A 148 -3.20 0.07 10.72
N VAL A 149 -2.17 -0.21 11.53
CA VAL A 149 -1.23 0.81 12.02
C VAL A 149 -0.56 1.53 10.85
N ALA A 150 0.02 0.81 9.90
CA ALA A 150 0.73 1.42 8.78
C ALA A 150 -0.15 2.27 7.85
N THR A 151 -1.48 2.05 7.86
CA THR A 151 -2.41 2.73 6.95
C THR A 151 -3.23 3.83 7.62
N LEU A 152 -3.52 3.69 8.93
CA LEU A 152 -4.38 4.57 9.71
C LEU A 152 -3.61 5.43 10.72
N ALA A 153 -2.35 5.12 11.03
CA ALA A 153 -1.52 6.00 11.85
C ALA A 153 -1.47 7.41 11.23
N GLY A 154 -1.52 8.40 12.11
CA GLY A 154 -1.43 9.80 11.76
C GLY A 154 -0.03 10.19 11.31
N HIS A 155 0.06 11.35 10.66
CA HIS A 155 1.32 12.03 10.39
C HIS A 155 1.13 13.49 10.81
N SER A 156 1.61 13.87 11.99
CA SER A 156 1.42 15.20 12.57
C SER A 156 2.08 16.32 11.79
N ASP A 157 3.19 16.05 11.12
CA ASP A 157 3.86 16.96 10.21
C ASP A 157 3.43 16.68 8.76
N ALA A 158 2.56 17.54 8.24
CA ALA A 158 2.01 17.41 6.89
C ALA A 158 3.08 17.55 5.80
N ASP A 159 4.14 18.33 6.02
CA ASP A 159 5.22 18.53 5.04
C ASP A 159 6.15 17.33 4.97
N ILE A 160 6.45 16.72 6.13
CA ILE A 160 7.20 15.45 6.18
C ILE A 160 6.36 14.35 5.52
N ALA A 161 5.08 14.23 5.90
CA ALA A 161 4.17 13.24 5.32
C ALA A 161 4.05 13.39 3.80
N ALA A 162 4.00 14.63 3.30
CA ALA A 162 3.98 14.93 1.88
C ALA A 162 5.22 14.42 1.15
N LYS A 163 6.41 14.71 1.70
CA LYS A 163 7.68 14.25 1.12
C LYS A 163 7.77 12.73 1.09
N GLU A 164 7.38 12.07 2.18
CA GLU A 164 7.38 10.60 2.27
C GLU A 164 6.40 9.97 1.29
N ALA A 165 5.19 10.52 1.16
CA ALA A 165 4.18 10.03 0.23
C ALA A 165 4.63 10.16 -1.24
N LEU A 166 5.23 11.31 -1.62
CA LEU A 166 5.74 11.50 -2.98
C LEU A 166 6.95 10.61 -3.27
N ALA A 167 7.84 10.41 -2.29
CA ALA A 167 8.95 9.48 -2.42
C ALA A 167 8.46 8.04 -2.60
N ALA A 168 7.45 7.62 -1.83
CA ALA A 168 6.84 6.30 -1.94
C ALA A 168 6.15 6.08 -3.30
N ALA A 169 5.40 7.07 -3.80
CA ALA A 169 4.79 7.00 -5.13
C ALA A 169 5.85 6.92 -6.25
N SER A 170 6.95 7.67 -6.11
CA SER A 170 8.07 7.64 -7.06
C SER A 170 8.75 6.28 -7.06
N GLN A 171 9.03 5.73 -5.88
CA GLN A 171 9.63 4.41 -5.73
C GLN A 171 8.73 3.31 -6.32
N ALA A 172 7.41 3.38 -6.08
CA ALA A 172 6.47 2.44 -6.67
C ALA A 172 6.46 2.52 -8.20
N ALA A 173 6.49 3.73 -8.79
CA ALA A 173 6.58 3.88 -10.24
C ALA A 173 7.87 3.29 -10.84
N ILE A 174 9.00 3.40 -10.12
CA ILE A 174 10.28 2.79 -10.50
C ILE A 174 10.20 1.26 -10.46
N GLU A 175 9.66 0.68 -9.40
CA GLU A 175 9.47 -0.78 -9.27
C GLU A 175 8.51 -1.35 -10.32
N LEU A 176 7.56 -0.52 -10.75
CA LEU A 176 6.66 -0.83 -11.86
C LEU A 176 7.31 -0.62 -13.22
N GLU A 177 8.54 -0.10 -13.31
CA GLU A 177 9.30 0.21 -14.53
C GLU A 177 8.48 1.03 -15.55
N LEU A 178 7.76 2.05 -15.07
CA LEU A 178 6.89 2.87 -15.91
C LEU A 178 7.69 3.91 -16.71
N ASP A 179 7.15 4.30 -17.87
CA ASP A 179 7.70 5.38 -18.68
C ASP A 179 7.46 6.72 -18.00
N THR A 180 8.55 7.40 -17.64
CA THR A 180 8.55 8.70 -16.95
C THR A 180 7.93 9.84 -17.76
N SER A 181 7.68 9.65 -19.06
CA SER A 181 6.94 10.61 -19.89
C SER A 181 5.43 10.55 -19.69
N ARG A 182 4.91 9.45 -19.10
CA ARG A 182 3.46 9.21 -18.95
C ARG A 182 2.90 9.67 -17.61
N TYR A 183 3.76 10.03 -16.66
CA TYR A 183 3.35 10.43 -15.32
C TYR A 183 4.27 11.51 -14.73
N ARG A 184 3.75 12.24 -13.74
CA ARG A 184 4.49 13.26 -12.99
C ARG A 184 4.09 13.30 -11.52
N ILE A 185 5.05 13.56 -10.64
CA ILE A 185 4.87 13.57 -9.18
C ILE A 185 5.47 14.86 -8.64
N GLY A 186 4.68 15.63 -7.89
CA GLY A 186 5.07 16.91 -7.28
C GLY A 186 4.90 18.12 -8.19
N GLU A 187 4.79 17.92 -9.51
CA GLU A 187 4.60 18.99 -10.50
C GLU A 187 3.67 18.54 -11.63
N VAL A 188 3.14 19.50 -12.39
CA VAL A 188 2.31 19.24 -13.57
C VAL A 188 3.20 19.11 -14.80
N ALA A 189 2.91 18.13 -15.66
CA ALA A 189 3.54 17.97 -16.97
C ALA A 189 2.49 17.63 -18.03
N ASP A 190 2.62 18.24 -19.21
CA ASP A 190 1.71 18.04 -20.33
C ASP A 190 1.76 16.59 -20.86
N GLY A 191 0.59 16.03 -21.20
CA GLY A 191 0.46 14.67 -21.71
C GLY A 191 0.75 13.57 -20.69
N ALA A 192 0.61 13.86 -19.39
CA ALA A 192 0.93 12.94 -18.30
C ALA A 192 -0.13 12.93 -17.19
N TRP A 193 -0.20 11.80 -16.48
CA TRP A 193 -0.91 11.73 -15.20
C TRP A 193 -0.08 12.36 -14.09
N CYS A 194 -0.61 13.38 -13.44
CA CYS A 194 0.09 14.16 -12.43
C CYS A 194 -0.48 13.89 -11.03
N LEU A 195 0.40 13.78 -10.04
CA LEU A 195 0.10 13.84 -8.60
C LEU A 195 0.73 15.12 -8.05
N VAL A 196 -0.07 16.09 -7.61
CA VAL A 196 0.43 17.42 -7.21
C VAL A 196 -0.23 17.94 -5.93
N PRO A 197 0.50 18.74 -5.12
CA PRO A 197 -0.09 19.53 -4.05
C PRO A 197 -0.79 20.77 -4.62
N GLU A 198 -1.98 21.10 -4.10
CA GLU A 198 -2.75 22.30 -4.47
C GLU A 198 -3.47 22.87 -3.25
N GLU A 199 -3.15 24.12 -2.86
CA GLU A 199 -3.88 24.89 -1.83
C GLU A 199 -4.22 24.09 -0.53
N GLY A 200 -3.24 23.35 0.00
CA GLY A 200 -3.41 22.54 1.21
C GLY A 200 -4.18 21.22 1.01
N ARG A 201 -4.47 20.86 -0.24
CA ARG A 201 -5.03 19.57 -0.67
C ARG A 201 -4.11 18.93 -1.70
N TRP A 202 -4.51 17.75 -2.18
CA TRP A 202 -3.76 16.99 -3.18
C TRP A 202 -4.67 16.61 -4.34
N ALA A 203 -4.13 16.64 -5.55
CA ALA A 203 -4.88 16.31 -6.75
C ALA A 203 -4.15 15.28 -7.61
N VAL A 204 -4.95 14.41 -8.24
CA VAL A 204 -4.49 13.47 -9.25
C VAL A 204 -5.33 13.65 -10.51
N PHE A 205 -4.70 13.89 -11.65
CA PHE A 205 -5.40 14.15 -12.92
C PHE A 205 -4.52 13.90 -14.15
N TRP A 206 -5.13 13.77 -15.32
CA TRP A 206 -4.43 13.87 -16.60
C TRP A 206 -4.31 15.33 -17.02
N ALA A 207 -3.10 15.78 -17.35
CA ALA A 207 -2.86 17.14 -17.83
C ALA A 207 -2.71 17.18 -19.35
N GLN A 208 -3.42 18.10 -20.01
CA GLN A 208 -3.26 18.39 -21.44
C GLN A 208 -3.36 19.90 -21.66
N GLY A 209 -2.24 20.56 -21.94
CA GLY A 209 -2.15 22.02 -21.99
C GLY A 209 -2.55 22.64 -20.65
N GLU A 210 -3.54 23.53 -20.69
CA GLU A 210 -4.11 24.14 -19.48
C GLU A 210 -5.28 23.33 -18.89
N ASP A 211 -5.73 22.28 -19.58
CA ASP A 211 -6.88 21.48 -19.18
C ASP A 211 -6.48 20.29 -18.31
N HIS A 212 -7.26 20.04 -17.25
CA HIS A 212 -7.10 18.91 -16.33
C HIS A 212 -8.30 17.96 -16.42
N PHE A 213 -8.05 16.70 -16.74
CA PHE A 213 -9.09 15.68 -16.99
C PHE A 213 -9.08 14.60 -15.90
N ALA A 214 -10.26 13.98 -15.69
CA ALA A 214 -10.45 12.86 -14.76
C ALA A 214 -9.86 13.13 -13.35
N ARG A 215 -10.08 14.35 -12.88
CA ARG A 215 -9.51 14.87 -11.64
C ARG A 215 -10.12 14.22 -10.40
N ALA A 216 -9.26 13.83 -9.46
CA ALA A 216 -9.60 13.41 -8.12
C ALA A 216 -8.85 14.26 -7.09
N GLU A 217 -9.53 14.63 -6.00
CA GLU A 217 -9.00 15.47 -4.91
C GLU A 217 -8.97 14.71 -3.59
N PHE A 218 -7.93 14.96 -2.80
CA PHE A 218 -7.65 14.26 -1.55
C PHE A 218 -7.24 15.23 -0.45
N ALA A 219 -7.54 14.87 0.80
CA ALA A 219 -7.20 15.69 1.95
C ALA A 219 -5.71 15.57 2.31
N THR A 220 -5.10 14.40 2.07
CA THR A 220 -3.72 14.12 2.44
C THR A 220 -2.88 13.60 1.27
N ALA A 221 -1.56 13.79 1.36
CA ALA A 221 -0.61 13.31 0.37
C ALA A 221 -0.65 11.78 0.24
N TRP A 222 -0.80 11.07 1.36
CA TRP A 222 -0.86 9.61 1.37
C TRP A 222 -2.12 9.04 0.71
N GLU A 223 -3.28 9.68 0.87
CA GLU A 223 -4.49 9.31 0.13
C GLU A 223 -4.27 9.45 -1.38
N ALA A 224 -3.74 10.59 -1.82
CA ALA A 224 -3.45 10.85 -3.22
C ALA A 224 -2.39 9.90 -3.80
N ALA A 225 -1.32 9.62 -3.04
CA ALA A 225 -0.25 8.69 -3.44
C ALA A 225 -0.77 7.25 -3.57
N ARG A 226 -1.63 6.79 -2.65
CA ARG A 226 -2.27 5.47 -2.73
C ARG A 226 -3.16 5.36 -3.96
N TYR A 227 -3.99 6.37 -4.22
CA TYR A 227 -4.81 6.44 -5.42
C TYR A 227 -3.98 6.42 -6.70
N PHE A 228 -2.99 7.32 -6.79
CA PHE A 228 -2.12 7.47 -7.95
C PHE A 228 -1.35 6.19 -8.25
N THR A 229 -0.71 5.60 -7.23
CA THR A 229 0.05 4.36 -7.39
C THR A 229 -0.85 3.20 -7.81
N GLY A 230 -2.06 3.10 -7.23
CA GLY A 230 -3.05 2.11 -7.64
C GLY A 230 -3.49 2.30 -9.09
N HIS A 231 -3.74 3.54 -9.52
CA HIS A 231 -4.07 3.87 -10.90
C HIS A 231 -2.97 3.47 -11.89
N LEU A 232 -1.72 3.79 -11.57
CA LEU A 232 -0.56 3.39 -12.37
C LEU A 232 -0.41 1.86 -12.46
N TYR A 233 -0.57 1.15 -11.35
CA TYR A 233 -0.48 -0.30 -11.31
C TYR A 233 -1.57 -0.98 -12.15
N LEU A 234 -2.83 -0.56 -11.98
CA LEU A 234 -3.96 -1.15 -12.69
C LEU A 234 -3.91 -0.92 -14.20
N ASN A 235 -3.25 0.17 -14.64
CA ASN A 235 -3.08 0.53 -16.04
C ASN A 235 -1.64 0.31 -16.55
N ARG A 236 -0.83 -0.48 -15.82
CA ARG A 236 0.61 -0.66 -16.05
C ARG A 236 1.01 -0.88 -17.52
N PRO A 237 0.31 -1.70 -18.34
CA PRO A 237 0.68 -1.86 -19.75
C PRO A 237 0.71 -0.55 -20.54
N ALA A 238 -0.26 0.35 -20.30
CA ALA A 238 -0.33 1.66 -20.96
C ALA A 238 0.78 2.62 -20.50
N PHE A 239 1.20 2.50 -19.23
CA PHE A 239 2.25 3.34 -18.65
C PHE A 239 3.66 2.84 -18.91
N ARG A 240 3.85 1.57 -19.28
CA ARG A 240 5.18 1.00 -19.62
C ARG A 240 5.62 1.21 -21.08
N ASP A 241 4.75 1.80 -21.90
CA ASP A 241 4.88 1.78 -23.36
C ASP A 241 4.96 0.34 -23.93
N GLU A 242 4.35 -0.62 -23.22
CA GLU A 242 4.15 -1.98 -23.70
C GLU A 242 3.01 -1.94 -24.72
N LEU A 243 3.37 -1.75 -26.00
CA LEU A 243 2.39 -1.80 -27.08
C LEU A 243 1.66 -3.15 -27.11
N PRO A 244 0.38 -3.16 -27.55
CA PRO A 244 -0.33 -4.40 -27.80
C PRO A 244 0.47 -5.34 -28.72
N PRO A 245 0.27 -6.65 -28.60
CA PRO A 245 0.90 -7.69 -29.43
C PRO A 245 0.97 -7.45 -30.94
N ASP A 246 0.05 -6.67 -31.49
CA ASP A 246 -0.16 -6.49 -32.92
C ASP A 246 0.08 -5.04 -33.38
N ALA A 247 0.71 -4.21 -32.54
CA ALA A 247 1.07 -2.87 -32.94
C ALA A 247 2.13 -2.91 -34.05
N LYS A 248 1.86 -2.24 -35.19
CA LYS A 248 2.76 -2.11 -36.35
C LYS A 248 3.96 -1.18 -36.06
N ARG A 249 4.63 -1.36 -34.93
CA ARG A 249 5.80 -0.59 -34.51
C ARG A 249 6.98 -0.92 -35.45
N PRO A 250 7.66 0.08 -36.04
CA PRO A 250 8.91 -0.13 -36.77
C PRO A 250 9.92 -0.89 -35.90
N THR A 251 10.67 -1.83 -36.47
CA THR A 251 11.62 -2.68 -35.70
C THR A 251 12.61 -1.85 -34.88
N SER A 252 13.06 -0.70 -35.40
CA SER A 252 13.97 0.24 -34.72
C SER A 252 13.38 0.92 -33.48
N ALA A 253 12.05 0.98 -33.34
CA ALA A 253 11.38 1.63 -32.23
C ALA A 253 11.11 0.68 -31.05
N TRP A 254 11.49 -0.60 -31.15
CA TRP A 254 11.37 -1.55 -30.04
C TRP A 254 12.47 -1.31 -28.98
N PRO A 255 12.13 -1.37 -27.69
CA PRO A 255 13.06 -1.02 -26.60
C PRO A 255 14.18 -2.04 -26.40
N ILE A 256 14.05 -3.24 -26.96
CA ILE A 256 15.07 -4.28 -26.96
C ILE A 256 15.38 -4.61 -28.41
N GLN A 257 16.66 -4.68 -28.76
CA GLN A 257 17.13 -5.05 -30.10
C GLN A 257 17.97 -6.35 -30.03
N PRO A 258 17.93 -7.20 -31.08
CA PRO A 258 18.86 -8.31 -31.23
C PRO A 258 20.31 -7.83 -31.18
N MET A 259 21.17 -8.60 -30.54
CA MET A 259 22.58 -8.31 -30.33
C MET A 259 23.46 -9.23 -31.19
N SER A 260 24.70 -8.80 -31.45
CA SER A 260 25.67 -9.58 -32.23
C SER A 260 25.16 -9.93 -33.64
N ASP A 261 25.36 -11.16 -34.08
CA ASP A 261 24.92 -11.67 -35.39
C ASP A 261 23.52 -12.32 -35.37
N ASP A 262 22.72 -12.08 -34.33
CA ASP A 262 21.36 -12.59 -34.24
C ASP A 262 20.42 -11.92 -35.25
N GLY A 263 19.41 -12.67 -35.70
CA GLY A 263 18.45 -12.20 -36.69
C GLY A 263 17.60 -11.02 -36.20
N GLY A 264 17.39 -10.03 -37.07
CA GLY A 264 16.63 -8.81 -36.76
C GLY A 264 15.16 -9.08 -36.40
N LEU A 265 14.53 -8.12 -35.72
CA LEU A 265 13.12 -8.22 -35.25
C LEU A 265 12.07 -8.38 -36.37
N SER A 266 12.46 -8.19 -37.63
CA SER A 266 11.60 -8.44 -38.79
C SER A 266 11.30 -9.92 -39.01
N LEU A 267 12.11 -10.83 -38.43
CA LEU A 267 11.89 -12.27 -38.49
C LEU A 267 10.79 -12.77 -37.54
N TYR A 268 10.19 -11.89 -36.75
CA TYR A 268 9.19 -12.26 -35.75
C TYR A 268 7.90 -11.47 -35.89
N GLU A 269 6.77 -12.19 -35.88
CA GLU A 269 5.41 -11.65 -35.86
C GLU A 269 4.79 -11.74 -34.45
N GLY A 270 3.72 -10.98 -34.23
CA GLY A 270 3.00 -10.94 -32.94
C GLY A 270 3.89 -10.53 -31.76
N LYS A 271 4.86 -9.64 -32.01
CA LYS A 271 5.88 -9.23 -31.03
C LYS A 271 5.23 -8.61 -29.79
N ARG A 272 5.69 -9.01 -28.61
CA ARG A 272 5.24 -8.49 -27.32
C ARG A 272 6.43 -8.24 -26.43
N LEU A 273 6.42 -7.13 -25.70
CA LEU A 273 7.35 -6.93 -24.60
C LEU A 273 6.79 -7.66 -23.38
N VAL A 274 7.59 -8.54 -22.78
CA VAL A 274 7.19 -9.40 -21.66
C VAL A 274 8.29 -9.44 -20.61
N THR A 275 7.93 -9.82 -19.39
CA THR A 275 8.89 -10.24 -18.37
C THR A 275 8.80 -11.75 -18.22
N LEU A 276 9.87 -12.46 -18.62
CA LEU A 276 9.92 -13.92 -18.53
C LEU A 276 10.16 -14.33 -17.06
N PRO A 277 9.36 -15.24 -16.50
CA PRO A 277 9.52 -15.67 -15.12
C PRO A 277 10.75 -16.58 -14.93
N PRO A 278 11.27 -16.69 -13.69
CA PRO A 278 12.20 -17.75 -13.31
C PRO A 278 11.68 -19.14 -13.70
N GLY A 279 12.59 -20.03 -14.08
CA GLY A 279 12.27 -21.38 -14.55
C GLY A 279 12.00 -21.49 -16.05
N THR A 280 11.82 -20.37 -16.77
CA THR A 280 11.71 -20.39 -18.24
C THR A 280 12.97 -20.99 -18.85
N GLU A 281 12.80 -22.06 -19.64
CA GLU A 281 13.90 -22.71 -20.36
C GLU A 281 13.91 -22.30 -21.83
N MET A 282 15.11 -21.99 -22.32
CA MET A 282 15.33 -21.51 -23.67
C MET A 282 16.58 -22.16 -24.23
N ASP A 283 16.69 -22.25 -25.55
CA ASP A 283 17.86 -22.80 -26.20
C ASP A 283 18.26 -21.98 -27.43
N ARG A 284 19.50 -22.17 -27.87
CA ARG A 284 20.01 -21.52 -29.09
C ARG A 284 21.23 -22.24 -29.66
N TYR A 285 21.53 -21.87 -30.89
CA TYR A 285 22.75 -22.26 -31.60
C TYR A 285 23.68 -21.04 -31.75
N GLY A 286 24.90 -21.08 -31.18
CA GLY A 286 25.92 -20.01 -31.30
C GLY A 286 26.58 -19.58 -30.00
N ASP A 287 27.30 -18.44 -30.03
CA ASP A 287 28.08 -17.88 -28.89
C ASP A 287 27.29 -16.89 -27.99
N PRO A 288 27.51 -16.86 -26.66
CA PRO A 288 26.69 -16.14 -25.70
C PRO A 288 26.69 -14.61 -25.83
N SER A 289 27.42 -14.01 -26.79
CA SER A 289 27.33 -12.58 -27.11
C SER A 289 25.95 -12.15 -27.64
N GLY A 290 25.19 -13.08 -28.24
CA GLY A 290 23.81 -12.84 -28.69
C GLY A 290 22.79 -12.84 -27.54
N ASN A 291 21.60 -12.33 -27.81
CA ASN A 291 20.49 -12.25 -26.85
C ASN A 291 19.19 -12.92 -27.36
N THR A 292 19.23 -13.57 -28.51
CA THR A 292 18.07 -14.23 -29.12
C THR A 292 18.11 -15.73 -28.87
N LEU A 293 17.04 -16.25 -28.28
CA LEU A 293 16.84 -17.66 -27.97
C LEU A 293 15.44 -18.10 -28.42
N PHE A 294 15.20 -19.41 -28.42
CA PHE A 294 13.86 -19.97 -28.62
C PHE A 294 13.40 -20.72 -27.39
N ALA A 295 12.09 -20.94 -27.27
CA ALA A 295 11.54 -21.88 -26.30
C ALA A 295 12.27 -23.23 -26.44
N ALA A 296 12.71 -23.78 -25.31
CA ALA A 296 13.58 -24.94 -25.33
C ALA A 296 12.97 -26.11 -26.13
N ARG A 297 13.81 -26.81 -26.89
CA ARG A 297 13.46 -27.89 -27.82
C ARG A 297 12.62 -27.49 -29.03
N THR A 298 12.56 -26.19 -29.36
CA THR A 298 11.99 -25.77 -30.65
C THR A 298 12.80 -26.42 -31.79
N GLU A 299 12.16 -27.14 -32.70
CA GLU A 299 12.87 -27.76 -33.83
C GLU A 299 13.54 -26.70 -34.71
N PHE A 300 14.67 -27.02 -35.34
CA PHE A 300 15.43 -26.06 -36.13
C PHE A 300 14.59 -25.42 -37.25
N THR A 301 13.72 -26.21 -37.87
CA THR A 301 12.78 -25.79 -38.93
C THR A 301 11.75 -24.75 -38.49
N HIS A 302 11.53 -24.62 -37.19
CA HIS A 302 10.60 -23.65 -36.64
C HIS A 302 11.29 -22.35 -36.19
N ARG A 303 12.61 -22.23 -36.40
CA ARG A 303 13.41 -21.06 -35.98
C ARG A 303 13.69 -20.05 -37.09
N SER A 304 13.47 -20.43 -38.34
CA SER A 304 13.75 -19.57 -39.51
C SER A 304 15.17 -19.01 -39.54
N HIS A 305 16.12 -19.85 -39.15
CA HIS A 305 17.55 -19.57 -39.24
C HIS A 305 18.14 -20.21 -40.50
N LYS A 306 19.27 -19.66 -40.99
CA LYS A 306 20.04 -20.28 -42.09
C LYS A 306 20.62 -21.63 -41.66
N ALA A 307 20.71 -22.59 -42.59
CA ALA A 307 21.18 -23.95 -42.32
C ALA A 307 22.55 -24.01 -41.61
N GLU A 308 23.51 -23.15 -41.98
CA GLU A 308 24.83 -23.03 -41.35
C GLU A 308 24.77 -22.80 -39.82
N ARG A 309 23.67 -22.20 -39.31
CA ARG A 309 23.50 -21.98 -37.88
C ARG A 309 23.33 -23.30 -37.12
N ALA A 310 22.86 -24.37 -37.76
CA ALA A 310 22.70 -25.70 -37.14
C ALA A 310 24.04 -26.36 -36.79
N GLU A 311 25.14 -25.91 -37.41
CA GLU A 311 26.49 -26.41 -37.16
C GLU A 311 27.16 -25.77 -35.94
N ARG A 312 26.57 -24.70 -35.39
CA ARG A 312 27.08 -24.02 -34.20
C ARG A 312 26.78 -24.81 -32.93
N GLU A 313 27.55 -24.54 -31.87
CA GLU A 313 27.32 -25.14 -30.55
C GLU A 313 25.89 -24.87 -30.07
N TYR A 314 25.25 -25.93 -29.57
CA TYR A 314 23.89 -25.91 -29.06
C TYR A 314 23.92 -25.80 -27.54
N HIS A 315 23.20 -24.80 -27.02
CA HIS A 315 23.17 -24.50 -25.59
C HIS A 315 21.73 -24.40 -25.10
N VAL A 316 21.50 -24.85 -23.87
CA VAL A 316 20.22 -24.76 -23.19
C VAL A 316 20.40 -23.97 -21.90
N TYR A 317 19.50 -23.03 -21.65
CA TYR A 317 19.55 -22.15 -20.50
C TYR A 317 18.23 -22.14 -19.74
N ARG A 318 18.30 -21.82 -18.44
CA ARG A 318 17.15 -21.60 -17.57
C ARG A 318 17.28 -20.27 -16.85
N LEU A 319 16.20 -19.49 -16.84
CA LEU A 319 16.15 -18.27 -16.04
C LEU A 319 16.10 -18.59 -14.55
N VAL A 320 16.91 -17.88 -13.77
CA VAL A 320 16.88 -17.89 -12.30
C VAL A 320 16.15 -16.67 -11.77
N ARG A 321 16.19 -15.55 -12.50
CA ARG A 321 15.51 -14.30 -12.17
C ARG A 321 14.58 -13.85 -13.30
N PRO A 322 13.57 -13.00 -13.01
CA PRO A 322 12.75 -12.42 -14.06
C PRO A 322 13.60 -11.57 -15.02
N VAL A 323 13.41 -11.74 -16.33
CA VAL A 323 14.15 -10.99 -17.36
C VAL A 323 13.19 -10.41 -18.38
N ARG A 324 13.31 -9.12 -18.66
CA ARG A 324 12.56 -8.47 -19.76
C ARG A 324 13.03 -8.99 -21.10
N ALA A 325 12.08 -9.29 -21.98
CA ALA A 325 12.35 -9.81 -23.31
C ALA A 325 11.26 -9.36 -24.29
N ILE A 326 11.58 -9.33 -25.58
CA ILE A 326 10.57 -9.40 -26.64
C ILE A 326 10.29 -10.88 -26.92
N THR A 327 9.03 -11.28 -26.93
CA THR A 327 8.61 -12.58 -27.47
C THR A 327 7.89 -12.39 -28.79
N GLY A 328 8.03 -13.32 -29.72
CA GLY A 328 7.32 -13.32 -31.00
C GLY A 328 7.39 -14.69 -31.66
N THR A 329 6.58 -14.88 -32.70
CA THR A 329 6.56 -16.10 -33.51
C THR A 329 7.50 -15.92 -34.70
N ALA A 330 8.43 -16.85 -34.92
CA ALA A 330 9.29 -16.81 -36.12
C ALA A 330 8.45 -16.92 -37.40
N VAL A 331 8.66 -16.01 -38.35
CA VAL A 331 8.00 -16.06 -39.67
C VAL A 331 8.61 -17.13 -40.54
N ALA A 332 7.86 -17.73 -41.47
CA ALA A 332 8.43 -18.66 -42.44
C ALA A 332 9.49 -17.95 -43.33
N TRP A 333 10.75 -18.38 -43.25
CA TRP A 333 11.87 -17.76 -43.97
C TRP A 333 13.01 -18.76 -44.17
N TYR A 334 13.95 -18.48 -45.08
CA TYR A 334 15.08 -19.37 -45.40
C TYR A 334 14.69 -20.83 -45.71
N GLU A 335 13.56 -21.03 -46.39
CA GLU A 335 13.00 -22.36 -46.70
C GLU A 335 12.65 -23.19 -45.44
N GLN A 336 12.46 -22.51 -44.31
CA GLN A 336 12.02 -23.10 -43.04
C GLN A 336 10.56 -22.73 -42.75
N ALA A 337 9.87 -23.59 -42.00
CA ALA A 337 8.45 -23.43 -41.69
C ALA A 337 8.17 -22.25 -40.74
N GLY A 338 9.12 -21.89 -39.87
CA GLY A 338 8.87 -20.90 -38.82
C GLY A 338 7.88 -21.40 -37.77
N GLY A 339 7.19 -20.51 -37.07
CA GLY A 339 6.16 -20.86 -36.08
C GLY A 339 6.69 -21.09 -34.65
N GLY A 340 8.01 -21.14 -34.46
CA GLY A 340 8.64 -21.27 -33.15
C GLY A 340 8.54 -19.98 -32.32
N THR A 341 8.50 -20.12 -30.99
CA THR A 341 8.49 -18.97 -30.07
C THR A 341 9.91 -18.50 -29.81
N ALA A 342 10.22 -17.28 -30.25
CA ALA A 342 11.49 -16.62 -30.00
C ALA A 342 11.41 -15.71 -28.75
N TYR A 343 12.55 -15.52 -28.10
CA TYR A 343 12.78 -14.59 -27.00
C TYR A 343 14.04 -13.77 -27.30
N VAL A 344 13.89 -12.45 -27.40
CA VAL A 344 15.01 -11.50 -27.52
C VAL A 344 15.17 -10.81 -26.16
N LEU A 345 16.17 -11.22 -25.39
CA LEU A 345 16.39 -10.77 -24.01
C LEU A 345 16.94 -9.33 -23.97
N ALA A 346 16.67 -8.59 -22.89
CA ALA A 346 17.14 -7.20 -22.76
C ALA A 346 18.68 -7.06 -22.70
N ARG A 347 19.40 -8.15 -22.38
CA ARG A 347 20.87 -8.22 -22.28
C ARG A 347 21.37 -9.49 -22.95
N SER A 348 22.67 -9.55 -23.26
CA SER A 348 23.30 -10.74 -23.87
C SER A 348 23.23 -11.94 -22.93
N VAL A 349 23.32 -13.15 -23.50
CA VAL A 349 23.39 -14.38 -22.71
C VAL A 349 24.61 -14.36 -21.79
N ALA A 350 25.76 -13.87 -22.25
CA ALA A 350 26.99 -13.74 -21.47
C ALA A 350 26.79 -12.85 -20.23
N ASP A 351 26.13 -11.71 -20.39
CA ASP A 351 25.82 -10.77 -19.32
C ASP A 351 24.92 -11.37 -18.24
N LEU A 352 23.89 -12.11 -18.67
CA LEU A 352 22.91 -12.74 -17.79
C LEU A 352 23.48 -13.99 -17.08
N LEU A 353 24.44 -14.67 -17.70
CA LEU A 353 25.23 -15.71 -17.03
C LEU A 353 26.13 -15.08 -15.95
N ALA A 354 26.79 -13.97 -16.27
CA ALA A 354 27.73 -13.32 -15.36
C ALA A 354 27.07 -12.77 -14.09
N ASP A 355 25.83 -12.27 -14.17
CA ASP A 355 25.08 -11.75 -13.01
C ASP A 355 24.19 -12.78 -12.30
N GLY A 356 24.20 -14.02 -12.80
CA GLY A 356 23.44 -15.16 -12.28
C GLY A 356 21.94 -15.13 -12.56
N SER A 357 21.45 -14.27 -13.45
CA SER A 357 20.04 -14.24 -13.87
C SER A 357 19.68 -15.41 -14.79
N LEU A 358 20.67 -15.97 -15.48
CA LEU A 358 20.56 -17.13 -16.35
C LEU A 358 21.59 -18.19 -15.93
N VAL A 359 21.23 -19.46 -16.05
CA VAL A 359 22.17 -20.58 -15.89
C VAL A 359 22.11 -21.50 -17.10
N GLU A 360 23.24 -22.04 -17.51
CA GLU A 360 23.30 -23.08 -18.53
C GLU A 360 22.97 -24.44 -17.90
N ILE A 361 22.16 -25.25 -18.59
CA ILE A 361 21.73 -26.57 -18.14
C ILE A 361 22.06 -27.62 -19.21
N PRO A 362 22.34 -28.88 -18.83
CA PRO A 362 22.78 -29.89 -19.79
C PRO A 362 21.69 -30.29 -20.80
N GLN A 363 20.41 -30.17 -20.43
CA GLN A 363 19.28 -30.46 -21.30
C GLN A 363 18.00 -29.79 -20.79
N ALA A 364 17.09 -29.52 -21.71
CA ALA A 364 15.77 -28.97 -21.40
C ALA A 364 14.89 -30.02 -20.70
N THR A 365 14.12 -29.59 -19.70
CA THR A 365 13.14 -30.41 -18.98
C THR A 365 11.70 -30.10 -19.35
N THR A 366 11.48 -28.96 -20.02
CA THR A 366 10.17 -28.48 -20.48
C THR A 366 9.93 -28.85 -21.95
N GLN A 367 8.66 -28.84 -22.37
CA GLN A 367 8.28 -28.93 -23.78
C GLN A 367 7.96 -27.53 -24.32
N PRO A 368 8.33 -27.22 -25.57
CA PRO A 368 8.01 -25.94 -26.17
C PRO A 368 6.49 -25.84 -26.41
N PRO A 369 5.93 -24.62 -26.46
CA PRO A 369 4.58 -24.42 -26.96
C PRO A 369 4.47 -25.00 -28.39
N PRO A 370 3.30 -25.53 -28.78
CA PRO A 370 3.11 -25.97 -30.16
C PRO A 370 3.33 -24.78 -31.11
N PRO A 371 3.97 -25.00 -32.27
CA PRO A 371 4.23 -23.94 -33.23
C PRO A 371 2.91 -23.31 -33.69
N ARG A 372 2.92 -21.98 -33.86
CA ARG A 372 1.75 -21.25 -34.36
C ARG A 372 1.85 -21.14 -35.88
N SER A 373 0.82 -21.64 -36.57
CA SER A 373 0.65 -21.61 -38.02
C SER A 373 0.25 -20.24 -38.54
#